data_AF-A0A5B7DSF8-F1
#
_entry.id   AF-A0A5B7DSF8-F1
#
_cell.length_a   1.000
_cell.length_b   1.000
_cell.length_c   1.000
_cell.angle_alpha   90.00
_cell.angle_beta   90.00
_cell.angle_gamma   90.00
#
_symmetry.space_group_name_H-M   'P 1'
#
loop_
_entity.id
_entity.type
_entity.pdbx_description
1 polymer ?
#
loop_
_entity_poly.entity_id
_entity_poly.type
_entity_poly.pdbx_seq_one_letter_code
_entity_poly.pdbx_strand_id
1 'polypeptide(L)' 'MNIRIWGANEQVNINECEFHNGGCSHECSNTVGSYRCLCGPGSRLMPDGRTCVGKARESGKTRRRRQNKW' A
#
# COMPACT_ATOMS: atom_id res chain seq x y z
N MET A 1 -0.47 43.05 9.31
CA MET A 1 0.03 41.72 9.71
C MET A 1 -0.24 40.78 8.56
N ASN A 2 0.78 40.51 7.73
CA ASN A 2 0.63 39.60 6.60
C ASN A 2 0.89 38.19 7.12
N ILE A 3 -0.18 37.47 7.44
CA ILE A 3 -0.13 36.01 7.60
C ILE A 3 0.29 35.42 6.26
N ARG A 4 1.60 35.20 6.10
CA ARG A 4 2.14 34.31 5.08
C ARG A 4 1.77 32.89 5.50
N ILE A 5 0.54 32.50 5.20
CA ILE A 5 0.26 31.08 5.02
C ILE A 5 1.17 30.66 3.88
N TRP A 6 2.08 29.74 4.18
CA TRP A 6 3.02 29.18 3.22
C TRP A 6 2.25 28.83 1.96
N GLY A 7 2.80 29.23 0.81
CA GLY A 7 2.08 29.32 -0.46
C GLY A 7 1.25 28.08 -0.77
N ALA A 8 0.16 28.28 -1.49
CA ALA A 8 -0.85 27.28 -1.85
C ALA A 8 -0.36 26.14 -2.78
N ASN A 9 0.76 25.49 -2.46
CA ASN A 9 1.24 24.23 -3.05
C ASN A 9 2.44 23.64 -2.25
N GLU A 10 2.32 23.50 -0.94
CA GLU A 10 3.30 22.77 -0.13
C GLU A 10 2.78 21.36 0.10
N GLN A 11 3.15 20.45 -0.80
CA GLN A 11 2.79 19.04 -0.72
C GLN A 11 3.61 18.41 0.42
N VAL A 12 3.08 18.51 1.65
CA VAL A 12 3.78 18.11 2.87
C VAL A 12 4.10 16.61 2.80
N ASN A 13 5.38 16.28 2.91
CA ASN A 13 5.85 14.89 2.96
C ASN A 13 5.79 14.39 4.41
N ILE A 14 4.57 14.27 4.95
CA ILE A 14 4.35 13.48 6.16
C ILE A 14 4.20 12.05 5.69
N ASN A 15 4.88 11.12 6.36
CA ASN A 15 4.73 9.71 6.07
C ASN A 15 3.67 9.11 6.99
N GLU A 16 2.41 9.08 6.55
CA GLU A 16 1.32 8.49 7.35
C GLU A 16 1.47 6.98 7.53
N CYS A 17 2.30 6.32 6.70
CA CYS A 17 2.61 4.90 6.87
C CYS A 17 3.44 4.61 8.13
N GLU A 18 4.20 5.58 8.65
CA GLU A 18 4.95 5.40 9.90
C GLU A 18 4.02 5.24 11.11
N PHE A 19 2.80 5.76 11.01
CA PHE A 19 1.80 5.63 12.06
C PHE A 19 0.82 4.51 11.73
N HIS A 20 0.92 3.38 12.45
CA HIS A 20 0.00 2.24 12.31
C HIS A 20 -0.16 1.76 10.85
N ASN A 21 0.90 1.82 10.04
CA ASN A 21 0.87 1.44 8.62
C ASN A 21 -0.19 2.23 7.81
N GLY A 22 -0.50 3.48 8.18
CA GLY A 22 -1.58 4.27 7.59
C GLY A 22 -2.98 3.66 7.78
N GLY A 23 -3.12 2.67 8.67
CA GLY A 23 -4.32 1.84 8.81
C GLY A 23 -4.49 0.81 7.68
N CYS A 24 -3.47 0.57 6.86
CA CYS A 24 -3.50 -0.42 5.79
C CYS A 24 -3.44 -1.85 6.36
N SER A 25 -4.26 -2.73 5.81
CA SER A 25 -4.27 -4.16 6.17
C SER A 25 -3.06 -4.95 5.66
N HIS A 26 -2.40 -4.47 4.61
CA HIS A 26 -1.25 -5.13 3.97
C HIS A 26 -0.07 -4.15 3.85
N GLU A 27 0.15 -3.58 2.68
CA GLU A 27 1.28 -2.68 2.42
C GLU A 27 0.80 -1.23 2.36
N CYS A 28 1.56 -0.31 2.95
CA CYS A 28 1.33 1.13 2.84
C CYS A 28 2.41 1.75 1.97
N SER A 29 2.00 2.49 0.94
CA SER A 29 2.87 3.22 0.04
C SER A 29 2.69 4.71 0.25
N ASN A 30 3.69 5.33 0.87
CA ASN A 30 3.72 6.76 1.07
C ASN A 30 3.93 7.48 -0.27
N THR A 31 3.19 8.57 -0.49
CA THR A 31 3.34 9.43 -1.66
C THR A 31 3.52 10.88 -1.20
N VAL A 32 3.99 11.77 -2.07
CA VAL A 32 4.13 13.17 -1.66
C VAL A 32 2.72 13.73 -1.43
N GLY A 33 2.43 14.22 -0.22
CA GLY A 33 1.13 14.80 0.18
C GLY A 33 -0.02 13.82 0.39
N SER A 34 0.20 12.50 0.35
CA SER A 34 -0.82 11.49 0.64
C SER A 34 -0.19 10.10 0.80
N TYR A 35 -0.99 9.08 1.08
CA TYR A 35 -0.55 7.69 1.06
C TYR A 35 -1.62 6.80 0.43
N ARG A 36 -1.22 5.59 0.00
CA ARG A 36 -2.15 4.58 -0.52
C ARG A 36 -1.83 3.19 0.03
N CYS A 37 -2.86 2.42 0.32
CA CYS A 37 -2.68 1.01 0.67
C CYS A 37 -2.57 0.14 -0.59
N LEU A 38 -1.62 -0.77 -0.58
CA LEU A 38 -1.36 -1.72 -1.65
C LEU A 38 -1.72 -3.13 -1.19
N CYS A 39 -2.37 -3.86 -2.10
CA CYS A 39 -2.76 -5.24 -1.90
C CYS A 39 -1.86 -6.15 -2.73
N GLY A 40 -1.48 -7.29 -2.16
CA GLY A 40 -0.70 -8.31 -2.85
C GLY A 40 -1.42 -8.90 -4.08
N PRO A 41 -0.69 -9.64 -4.92
CA PRO A 41 -1.28 -10.23 -6.12
C PRO A 41 -2.43 -11.18 -5.77
N GLY A 42 -3.58 -10.98 -6.42
CA GLY A 42 -4.78 -11.79 -6.18
C GLY A 42 -5.67 -11.32 -5.01
N SER A 43 -5.28 -10.28 -4.27
CA SER A 43 -6.19 -9.54 -3.40
C SER A 43 -6.61 -8.21 -4.03
N ARG A 44 -7.72 -7.65 -3.55
CA ARG A 44 -8.32 -6.40 -4.01
C ARG A 44 -8.50 -5.45 -2.84
N LEU A 45 -8.23 -4.17 -3.06
CA LEU A 45 -8.47 -3.13 -2.07
C LEU A 45 -9.98 -2.87 -1.96
N MET A 46 -10.47 -2.81 -0.74
CA MET A 46 -11.85 -2.46 -0.42
C MET A 46 -12.10 -0.97 -0.62
N PRO A 47 -13.37 -0.55 -0.74
CA PRO A 47 -13.73 0.86 -0.87
C PRO A 47 -13.31 1.75 0.30
N ASP A 48 -12.97 1.15 1.45
CA ASP A 48 -12.39 1.84 2.60
C ASP A 48 -10.96 2.33 2.36
N GLY A 49 -10.34 1.93 1.24
CA GLY A 49 -8.98 2.30 0.86
C GLY A 49 -7.89 1.67 1.74
N ARG A 50 -8.24 0.72 2.62
CA ARG A 50 -7.38 0.21 3.70
C ARG A 50 -7.36 -1.32 3.77
N THR A 51 -8.50 -1.96 3.59
CA THR A 51 -8.65 -3.40 3.76
C THR A 51 -8.46 -4.12 2.43
N CYS A 52 -7.63 -5.16 2.40
CA CYS A 52 -7.47 -6.02 1.23
C CYS A 52 -8.30 -7.30 1.41
N VAL A 53 -9.15 -7.60 0.45
CA VAL A 53 -9.95 -8.82 0.40
C VAL A 53 -9.48 -9.74 -0.72
N GLY A 54 -9.37 -11.04 -0.44
CA GLY A 54 -8.96 -12.05 -1.40
C GLY A 54 -7.80 -12.90 -0.90
N LYS A 55 -7.54 -14.01 -1.59
CA LYS A 55 -6.36 -14.84 -1.34
C LYS A 55 -5.19 -14.10 -1.97
N ALA A 56 -4.33 -13.47 -1.16
CA ALA A 56 -2.98 -13.14 -1.61
C ALA A 56 -2.40 -14.43 -2.20
N ARG A 57 -2.37 -14.53 -3.53
CA ARG A 57 -1.79 -15.67 -4.20
C ARG A 57 -0.33 -15.59 -3.83
N GLU A 58 0.08 -16.48 -2.94
CA GLU A 58 1.45 -16.63 -2.45
C GLU A 58 2.43 -16.46 -3.62
N SER A 59 2.96 -15.24 -3.78
CA SER A 59 3.84 -14.85 -4.87
C SER A 59 5.20 -15.47 -4.60
N GLY A 60 5.30 -16.77 -4.84
CA GLY A 60 6.48 -17.53 -4.45
C GLY A 60 6.31 -19.05 -4.39
N LYS A 61 5.09 -19.59 -4.52
CA LYS A 61 4.97 -21.03 -4.81
C LYS A 61 5.17 -21.26 -6.29
N THR A 62 6.42 -21.23 -6.74
CA THR A 62 6.86 -21.96 -7.93
C THR A 62 6.19 -23.32 -7.84
N ARG A 63 5.22 -23.60 -8.71
CA ARG A 63 4.75 -24.97 -8.93
C ARG A 63 6.01 -25.74 -9.29
N ARG A 64 6.67 -26.37 -8.30
CA ARG A 64 7.62 -27.44 -8.54
C ARG A 64 6.77 -28.50 -9.20
N ARG A 65 6.64 -28.42 -10.54
CA ARG A 65 6.24 -29.54 -11.38
C ARG A 65 7.10 -30.68 -10.86
N ARG A 66 6.47 -31.69 -10.24
CA ARG A 66 7.10 -32.99 -10.05
C ARG A 66 7.53 -33.41 -11.46
N GLN A 67 8.79 -33.17 -11.80
CA GLN A 67 9.39 -33.73 -12.98
C GLN A 67 9.68 -35.17 -12.58
N ASN A 68 8.78 -36.06 -12.99
CA ASN A 68 8.98 -37.50 -12.90
C ASN A 68 10.26 -37.80 -13.68
N LYS A 69 11.36 -38.02 -12.95
CA LYS A 69 12.66 -38.39 -13.48
C LYS A 69 12.61 -39.91 -13.67
N TRP A 70 12.38 -40.31 -14.91
CA TRP A 70 12.56 -41.69 -15.36
C TRP A 70 14.06 -42.02 -15.45
#